data_AF-A0A1Q7E685-F1
#
_entry.id   AF-A0A1Q7E685-F1
#
_cell.length_a   1.000
_cell.length_b   1.000
_cell.length_c   1.000
_cell.angle_alpha   90.00
_cell.angle_beta   90.00
_cell.angle_gamma   90.00
#
_symmetry.space_group_name_H-M   'P 1'
#
loop_
_entity.id
_entity.type
_entity.pdbx_description
1 polymer ?
#
loop_
_entity_poly.entity_id
_entity_poly.type
_entity_poly.pdbx_seq_one_letter_code
_entity_poly.pdbx_strand_id
1 'polypeptide(L)'
;MNDEAFNLTPHDIRKQEFRKTLRGYDTLAVDDLRMRVADALERAIRERQVLEERLSALTEQLRVFREREKAMNEALVAAQQLRQDTRAAAEREGQVIVREAEANAKRLLDEARTAESAVQAKMAETERHFQQYMGGFRALLERQLAELRALDGGGGGGSQKA
;
A
#
# COMPACT_ATOMS: atom_id res chain seq x y z
N MET A 1 -51.68 6.13 17.53
CA MET A 1 -53.15 6.15 17.58
C MET A 1 -53.57 4.92 18.39
N ASN A 2 -53.64 5.06 19.72
CA ASN A 2 -54.31 4.07 20.55
C ASN A 2 -55.70 4.63 20.81
N ASP A 3 -56.72 3.97 20.26
CA ASP A 3 -58.11 4.26 20.60
C ASP A 3 -58.32 3.90 22.07
N GLU A 4 -58.41 4.90 22.93
CA GLU A 4 -58.90 4.78 24.32
C GLU A 4 -60.37 4.30 24.39
N ALA A 5 -61.03 4.09 23.25
CA ALA A 5 -62.45 3.80 23.16
C ALA A 5 -62.85 2.36 23.56
N PHE A 6 -61.93 1.40 23.70
CA PHE A 6 -62.30 0.02 24.02
C PHE A 6 -61.20 -0.79 24.74
N ASN A 7 -60.71 -0.29 25.86
CA ASN A 7 -59.77 -1.04 26.69
C ASN A 7 -60.51 -2.00 27.64
N LEU A 8 -61.25 -2.96 27.08
CA LEU A 8 -61.87 -4.05 27.83
C LEU A 8 -60.84 -5.15 28.08
N THR A 9 -60.57 -5.45 29.35
CA THR A 9 -59.74 -6.61 29.70
C THR A 9 -60.58 -7.89 29.69
N PRO A 10 -59.96 -9.08 29.54
CA PRO A 10 -60.65 -10.35 29.73
C PRO A 10 -61.40 -10.42 31.07
N HIS A 11 -60.83 -9.81 32.10
CA HIS A 11 -61.42 -9.73 33.43
C HIS A 11 -62.66 -8.80 33.46
N ASP A 12 -62.63 -7.67 32.76
CA ASP A 12 -63.79 -6.77 32.64
C ASP A 12 -64.93 -7.46 31.90
N ILE A 13 -64.63 -8.21 30.84
CA ILE A 13 -65.62 -9.03 30.12
C ILE A 13 -66.24 -10.06 31.05
N ARG A 14 -65.45 -10.78 31.86
CA ARG A 14 -65.98 -11.77 32.83
C ARG A 14 -66.88 -11.15 33.90
N LYS A 15 -66.64 -9.90 34.29
CA LYS A 15 -67.43 -9.18 35.32
C LYS A 15 -68.59 -8.36 34.76
N GLN A 16 -68.70 -8.21 33.44
CA GLN A 16 -69.72 -7.37 32.82
C GLN A 16 -71.12 -7.93 33.09
N GLU A 17 -71.97 -7.16 33.76
CA GLU A 17 -73.38 -7.52 34.00
C GLU A 17 -74.30 -6.88 32.96
N PHE A 18 -75.36 -7.60 32.59
CA PHE A 18 -76.39 -7.14 31.66
C PHE A 18 -77.74 -6.97 32.36
N ARG A 19 -78.46 -5.88 32.05
CA ARG A 19 -79.80 -5.64 32.57
C ARG A 19 -80.79 -6.63 31.95
N LYS A 20 -81.68 -7.20 32.77
CA LYS A 20 -82.74 -8.11 32.32
C LYS A 20 -83.95 -7.31 31.81
N THR A 21 -84.53 -7.70 30.68
CA THR A 21 -85.74 -7.09 30.10
C THR A 21 -86.71 -8.17 29.61
N LEU A 22 -88.02 -7.85 29.55
CA LEU A 22 -89.12 -8.81 29.29
C LEU A 22 -89.06 -9.52 27.92
N ARG A 23 -88.16 -9.11 27.01
CA ARG A 23 -87.88 -9.70 25.70
C ARG A 23 -86.38 -9.70 25.36
N GLY A 24 -85.53 -9.99 26.34
CA GLY A 24 -84.07 -10.05 26.18
C GLY A 24 -83.56 -11.38 25.60
N TYR A 25 -82.27 -11.41 25.28
CA TYR A 25 -81.56 -12.66 24.96
C TYR A 25 -81.52 -13.61 26.16
N ASP A 26 -81.36 -14.91 25.89
CA ASP A 26 -81.15 -15.93 26.92
C ASP A 26 -79.88 -15.61 27.73
N THR A 27 -80.06 -15.40 29.02
CA THR A 27 -78.98 -15.03 29.95
C THR A 27 -77.89 -16.09 30.03
N LEU A 28 -78.23 -17.38 29.96
CA LEU A 28 -77.24 -18.46 30.02
C LEU A 28 -76.36 -18.49 28.77
N ALA A 29 -76.97 -18.33 27.60
CA ALA A 29 -76.26 -18.23 26.33
C ALA A 29 -75.34 -17.00 26.27
N VAL A 30 -75.81 -15.86 26.80
CA VAL A 30 -75.02 -14.62 26.88
C VAL A 30 -73.84 -14.78 27.85
N ASP A 31 -74.04 -15.39 29.02
CA ASP A 31 -72.97 -15.63 29.98
C ASP A 31 -71.89 -16.59 29.43
N ASP A 32 -72.30 -17.65 28.73
CA ASP A 32 -71.37 -18.59 28.09
C ASP A 32 -70.60 -17.92 26.94
N LEU A 33 -71.26 -17.09 26.13
CA LEU A 33 -70.58 -16.28 25.12
C LEU A 33 -69.58 -15.31 25.76
N ARG A 34 -69.98 -14.63 26.84
CA ARG A 34 -69.12 -13.69 27.59
C ARG A 34 -67.84 -14.37 28.08
N MET A 35 -67.95 -15.57 28.66
CA MET A 35 -66.79 -16.37 29.09
C MET A 35 -65.90 -16.76 27.91
N ARG A 36 -66.48 -17.25 26.80
CA ARG A 36 -65.72 -17.63 25.60
C ARG A 36 -65.00 -16.44 24.96
N VAL A 37 -65.63 -15.27 24.92
CA VAL A 37 -65.02 -14.03 24.41
C VAL A 37 -63.88 -13.58 25.32
N ALA A 38 -64.05 -13.64 26.65
CA ALA A 38 -62.98 -13.33 27.59
C ALA A 38 -61.76 -14.25 27.39
N ASP A 39 -61.98 -15.56 27.26
CA ASP A 39 -60.90 -16.52 27.04
C ASP A 39 -60.20 -16.32 25.68
N ALA A 40 -60.96 -16.04 24.62
CA ALA A 40 -60.40 -15.72 23.31
C ALA A 40 -59.56 -14.44 23.34
N LEU A 41 -60.04 -13.40 24.02
CA LEU A 41 -59.29 -12.15 24.20
C LEU A 41 -58.02 -12.38 25.01
N GLU A 42 -58.07 -13.18 26.06
CA GLU A 42 -56.89 -13.50 26.88
C GLU A 42 -55.82 -14.26 26.08
N ARG A 43 -56.24 -15.18 25.20
CA ARG A 43 -55.33 -15.86 24.27
C ARG A 43 -54.72 -14.89 23.27
N ALA A 44 -55.54 -14.03 22.66
CA ALA A 44 -55.08 -13.03 21.69
C ALA A 44 -54.07 -12.04 22.31
N ILE A 45 -54.30 -11.60 23.55
CA ILE A 45 -53.36 -10.72 24.28
C ILE A 45 -52.03 -11.44 24.53
N ARG A 46 -52.07 -12.71 24.96
CA ARG A 46 -50.85 -13.50 25.18
C ARG A 46 -50.07 -13.73 23.89
N GLU A 47 -50.75 -14.10 22.80
CA GLU A 47 -50.12 -14.25 21.49
C GLU A 47 -49.51 -12.93 21.00
N ARG A 48 -50.22 -11.81 21.17
CA ARG A 48 -49.70 -10.48 20.83
C ARG A 48 -48.43 -10.16 21.60
N GLN A 49 -48.40 -10.39 22.92
CA GLN A 49 -47.21 -10.16 23.74
C GLN A 49 -46.00 -10.99 23.25
N VAL A 50 -46.21 -12.28 22.97
CA VAL A 50 -45.15 -13.16 22.44
C VAL A 50 -44.65 -12.67 21.07
N LEU A 51 -45.55 -12.21 20.20
CA LEU A 51 -45.18 -11.67 18.89
C LEU A 51 -44.43 -10.33 19.02
N GLU A 52 -44.85 -9.45 19.92
CA GLU A 52 -44.19 -8.17 20.20
C GLU A 52 -42.76 -8.38 20.72
N GLU A 53 -42.56 -9.33 21.65
CA GLU A 53 -41.24 -9.71 22.15
C GLU A 53 -40.33 -10.25 21.03
N ARG A 54 -40.86 -11.14 20.18
CA ARG A 54 -40.12 -11.67 19.03
C ARG A 54 -39.77 -10.56 18.04
N LEU A 55 -40.71 -9.67 17.74
CA LEU A 55 -40.50 -8.55 16.82
C LEU A 55 -39.39 -7.63 17.35
N SER A 56 -39.41 -7.33 18.65
CA SER A 56 -38.36 -6.55 19.31
C SER A 56 -36.99 -7.22 19.18
N ALA A 57 -36.90 -8.52 19.48
CA ALA A 57 -35.65 -9.28 19.38
C ALA A 57 -35.11 -9.33 17.93
N LEU A 58 -35.97 -9.59 16.95
CA LEU A 58 -35.57 -9.60 15.53
C LEU A 58 -35.15 -8.22 15.04
N THR A 59 -35.82 -7.15 15.51
CA THR A 59 -35.47 -5.77 15.15
C THR A 59 -34.08 -5.41 15.66
N GLU A 60 -33.74 -5.80 16.89
CA GLU A 60 -32.41 -5.57 17.44
C GLU A 60 -31.33 -6.37 16.70
N GLN A 61 -31.59 -7.64 16.37
CA GLN A 61 -30.67 -8.43 15.56
C GLN A 61 -30.43 -7.79 14.19
N LEU A 62 -31.49 -7.33 13.52
CA LEU A 62 -31.41 -6.66 12.22
C LEU A 62 -30.57 -5.38 12.32
N ARG A 63 -30.74 -4.61 13.40
CA ARG A 63 -29.93 -3.42 13.67
C ARG A 63 -28.44 -3.78 13.77
N VAL A 64 -28.09 -4.79 14.58
CA VAL A 64 -26.70 -5.25 14.72
C VAL A 64 -26.13 -5.71 13.39
N PHE A 65 -26.90 -6.45 12.58
CA PHE A 65 -26.46 -6.86 11.25
C PHE A 65 -26.19 -5.67 10.32
N ARG A 66 -27.05 -4.66 10.31
CA ARG A 66 -26.84 -3.44 9.51
C ARG A 66 -25.61 -2.65 9.97
N GLU A 67 -25.37 -2.54 11.28
CA GLU A 67 -24.17 -1.89 11.82
C GLU A 67 -22.90 -2.65 11.39
N ARG A 68 -22.91 -3.99 11.44
CA ARG A 68 -21.79 -4.83 10.97
C ARG A 68 -21.56 -4.70 9.46
N GLU A 69 -22.62 -4.72 8.67
CA GLU A 69 -22.53 -4.53 7.22
C GLU A 69 -21.91 -3.18 6.87
N LYS A 70 -22.33 -2.11 7.57
CA LYS A 70 -21.76 -0.78 7.41
C LYS A 70 -20.26 -0.76 7.73
N ALA A 71 -19.87 -1.32 8.88
CA ALA A 71 -18.46 -1.40 9.28
C ALA A 71 -17.63 -2.23 8.28
N MET A 72 -18.19 -3.30 7.73
CA MET A 72 -17.52 -4.12 6.72
C MET A 72 -17.32 -3.37 5.40
N ASN A 73 -18.32 -2.60 4.97
CA ASN A 73 -18.21 -1.75 3.78
C ASN A 73 -17.16 -0.65 3.98
N GLU A 74 -17.14 0.00 5.14
CA GLU A 74 -16.11 1.01 5.49
C GLU A 74 -14.70 0.39 5.48
N ALA A 75 -14.54 -0.79 6.08
CA ALA A 75 -13.28 -1.51 6.07
C ALA A 75 -12.83 -1.90 4.65
N LEU A 76 -13.76 -2.31 3.78
CA LEU A 76 -13.46 -2.67 2.40
C LEU A 76 -12.96 -1.45 1.60
N VAL A 77 -13.61 -0.29 1.78
CA VAL A 77 -13.20 0.97 1.15
C VAL A 77 -11.83 1.40 1.67
N ALA A 78 -11.60 1.34 2.99
CA ALA A 78 -10.29 1.65 3.57
C ALA A 78 -9.19 0.72 3.03
N ALA A 79 -9.46 -0.58 2.91
CA ALA A 79 -8.52 -1.53 2.33
C ALA A 79 -8.24 -1.25 0.85
N GLN A 80 -9.25 -0.83 0.07
CA GLN A 80 -9.06 -0.41 -1.32
C GLN A 80 -8.17 0.83 -1.43
N GLN A 81 -8.42 1.84 -0.59
CA GLN A 81 -7.65 3.07 -0.53
C GLN A 81 -6.18 2.77 -0.17
N LEU A 82 -5.97 1.99 0.90
CA LEU A 82 -4.63 1.59 1.33
C LEU A 82 -3.86 0.86 0.22
N ARG A 83 -4.52 -0.05 -0.53
CA ARG A 83 -3.88 -0.72 -1.67
C ARG A 83 -3.47 0.25 -2.77
N GLN A 84 -4.31 1.23 -3.09
CA GLN A 84 -3.98 2.25 -4.10
C GLN A 84 -2.82 3.13 -3.64
N ASP A 85 -2.86 3.61 -2.40
CA ASP A 85 -1.81 4.45 -1.82
C ASP A 85 -0.47 3.71 -1.75
N THR A 86 -0.49 2.44 -1.34
CA THR A 86 0.70 1.58 -1.30
C THR A 86 1.28 1.39 -2.70
N ARG A 87 0.43 1.12 -3.69
CA ARG A 87 0.88 0.99 -5.08
C ARG A 87 1.50 2.29 -5.60
N ALA A 88 0.85 3.42 -5.39
CA ALA A 88 1.36 4.72 -5.82
C ALA A 88 2.65 5.13 -5.09
N ALA A 89 2.83 4.73 -3.83
CA ALA A 89 4.09 4.90 -3.10
C ALA A 89 5.20 4.04 -3.69
N ALA A 90 4.95 2.75 -3.90
CA ALA A 90 5.92 1.83 -4.50
C ALA A 90 6.34 2.23 -5.92
N GLU A 91 5.41 2.71 -6.74
CA GLU A 91 5.70 3.22 -8.09
C GLU A 91 6.60 4.47 -8.04
N ARG A 92 6.34 5.40 -7.11
CA ARG A 92 7.18 6.59 -6.92
C ARG A 92 8.56 6.23 -6.40
N GLU A 93 8.65 5.36 -5.40
CA GLU A 93 9.92 4.89 -4.84
C GLU A 93 10.75 4.16 -5.90
N GLY A 94 10.12 3.29 -6.70
CA GLY A 94 10.77 2.63 -7.82
C GLY A 94 11.35 3.61 -8.85
N GLN A 95 10.61 4.68 -9.19
CA GLN A 95 11.12 5.72 -10.09
C GLN A 95 12.31 6.48 -9.50
N VAL A 96 12.31 6.74 -8.19
CA VAL A 96 13.44 7.39 -7.51
C VAL A 96 14.67 6.48 -7.56
N ILE A 97 14.53 5.20 -7.21
CA ILE A 97 15.63 4.23 -7.24
C ILE A 97 16.24 4.14 -8.64
N VAL A 98 15.42 4.06 -9.69
CA VAL A 98 15.92 4.00 -11.07
C VAL A 98 16.69 5.27 -11.42
N ARG A 99 16.15 6.46 -11.12
CA ARG A 99 16.82 7.73 -11.39
C ARG A 99 18.15 7.87 -10.65
N GLU A 100 18.19 7.46 -9.38
CA GLU A 100 19.43 7.48 -8.58
C GLU A 100 20.46 6.50 -9.12
N ALA A 101 20.04 5.31 -9.52
CA ALA A 101 20.92 4.32 -10.15
C ALA A 101 21.50 4.83 -11.48
N GLU A 102 20.67 5.44 -12.33
CA GLU A 102 21.10 6.05 -13.59
C GLU A 102 22.08 7.20 -13.36
N ALA A 103 21.80 8.09 -12.39
CA ALA A 103 22.69 9.19 -12.05
C ALA A 103 24.04 8.69 -11.52
N ASN A 104 24.05 7.67 -10.66
CA ASN A 104 25.27 7.09 -10.12
C ASN A 104 26.07 6.36 -11.20
N ALA A 105 25.41 5.62 -12.09
CA ALA A 105 26.06 4.95 -13.21
C ALA A 105 26.72 5.95 -14.16
N LYS A 106 26.04 7.06 -14.47
CA LYS A 106 26.60 8.14 -15.29
C LYS A 106 27.84 8.75 -14.63
N ARG A 107 27.75 9.06 -13.32
CA ARG A 107 28.89 9.59 -12.56
C ARG A 107 30.09 8.64 -12.59
N LEU A 108 29.86 7.34 -12.39
CA LEU A 108 30.92 6.33 -12.41
C LEU A 108 31.56 6.20 -13.80
N LEU A 109 30.77 6.29 -14.88
CA LEU A 109 31.30 6.33 -16.25
C LEU A 109 32.16 7.57 -16.51
N ASP A 110 31.73 8.74 -16.03
CA ASP A 110 32.49 9.98 -16.19
C ASP A 110 33.80 9.96 -15.38
N GLU A 111 33.76 9.42 -14.15
CA GLU A 111 34.95 9.17 -13.33
C GLU A 111 35.92 8.21 -14.03
N ALA A 112 35.41 7.10 -14.59
CA ALA A 112 36.22 6.12 -15.32
C ALA A 112 36.88 6.71 -16.58
N ARG A 113 36.14 7.49 -17.37
CA ARG A 113 36.66 8.17 -18.57
C ARG A 113 37.76 9.18 -18.23
N THR A 114 37.57 9.90 -17.12
CA THR A 114 38.57 10.86 -16.63
C THR A 114 39.85 10.14 -16.21
N ALA A 115 39.71 9.02 -15.47
CA ALA A 115 40.85 8.19 -15.08
C ALA A 115 41.57 7.57 -16.29
N GLU A 116 40.82 7.05 -17.26
CA GLU A 116 41.37 6.52 -18.52
C GLU A 116 42.18 7.59 -19.27
N SER A 117 41.62 8.79 -19.42
CA SER A 117 42.28 9.90 -20.10
C SER A 117 43.58 10.31 -19.39
N ALA A 118 43.58 10.33 -18.05
CA ALA A 118 44.76 10.61 -17.26
C ALA A 118 45.86 9.54 -17.43
N VAL A 119 45.48 8.26 -17.47
CA VAL A 119 46.41 7.16 -17.72
C VAL A 119 47.01 7.27 -19.13
N GLN A 120 46.18 7.52 -20.15
CA GLN A 120 46.63 7.71 -21.53
C GLN A 120 47.61 8.88 -21.66
N ALA A 121 47.33 10.02 -21.01
CA ALA A 121 48.23 11.16 -20.99
C ALA A 121 49.59 10.81 -20.36
N LYS A 122 49.58 10.09 -19.23
CA LYS A 122 50.80 9.65 -18.54
C LYS A 122 51.60 8.62 -19.36
N MET A 123 50.93 7.73 -20.07
CA MET A 123 51.58 6.79 -21.00
C MET A 123 52.28 7.55 -22.14
N ALA A 124 51.60 8.52 -22.76
CA ALA A 124 52.18 9.33 -23.82
C ALA A 124 53.36 10.18 -23.35
N GLU A 125 53.30 10.73 -22.14
CA GLU A 125 54.42 11.44 -21.51
C GLU A 125 55.62 10.50 -21.28
N THR A 126 55.38 9.32 -20.73
CA THR A 126 56.43 8.32 -20.47
C THR A 126 57.11 7.88 -21.77
N GLU A 127 56.34 7.66 -22.83
CA GLU A 127 56.89 7.32 -24.16
C GLU A 127 57.76 8.46 -24.70
N ARG A 128 57.33 9.72 -24.56
CA ARG A 128 58.16 10.88 -24.96
C ARG A 128 59.48 10.94 -24.18
N HIS A 129 59.44 10.69 -22.88
CA HIS A 129 60.64 10.66 -22.04
C HIS A 129 61.59 9.55 -22.49
N PHE A 130 61.06 8.37 -22.80
CA PHE A 130 61.85 7.26 -23.33
C PHE A 130 62.51 7.59 -24.68
N GLN A 131 61.76 8.17 -25.61
CA GLN A 131 62.28 8.59 -26.92
C GLN A 131 63.37 9.67 -26.79
N GLN A 132 63.18 10.65 -25.90
CA GLN A 132 64.18 11.68 -25.62
C GLN A 132 65.46 11.08 -25.01
N TYR A 133 65.31 10.16 -24.05
CA TYR A 133 66.44 9.46 -23.45
C TYR A 133 67.23 8.67 -24.50
N MET A 134 66.55 7.88 -25.33
CA MET A 134 67.18 7.09 -26.40
C MET A 134 67.88 7.97 -27.44
N GLY A 135 67.24 9.08 -27.83
CA GLY A 135 67.86 10.06 -28.73
C GLY A 135 69.12 10.70 -28.15
N GLY A 136 69.07 11.12 -26.88
CA GLY A 136 70.23 11.67 -26.18
C GLY A 136 71.36 10.66 -25.99
N PHE A 137 71.03 9.41 -25.64
CA PHE A 137 71.99 8.33 -25.49
C PHE A 137 72.68 8.00 -26.81
N ARG A 138 71.93 7.94 -27.92
CA ARG A 138 72.48 7.74 -29.26
C ARG A 138 73.45 8.87 -29.65
N ALA A 139 73.07 10.12 -29.43
CA ALA A 139 73.92 11.27 -29.72
C ALA A 139 75.23 11.24 -28.90
N LEU A 140 75.16 10.82 -27.63
CA LEU A 140 76.34 10.62 -26.79
C LEU A 140 77.27 9.54 -27.37
N LEU A 141 76.74 8.39 -27.76
CA LEU A 141 77.52 7.31 -28.36
C LEU A 141 78.15 7.73 -29.70
N GLU A 142 77.41 8.43 -30.55
CA GLU A 142 77.93 8.96 -31.82
C GLU A 142 79.08 9.95 -31.59
N ARG A 143 78.96 10.82 -30.59
CA ARG A 143 80.04 11.73 -30.18
C ARG A 143 81.28 10.97 -29.68
N GLN A 144 81.10 9.98 -28.80
CA GLN A 144 82.21 9.18 -28.26
C GLN A 144 82.93 8.39 -29.36
N LEU A 145 82.18 7.83 -30.32
CA LEU A 145 82.74 7.18 -31.51
C LEU A 145 83.52 8.16 -32.41
N ALA A 146 83.03 9.39 -32.58
CA ALA A 146 83.73 10.42 -33.35
C ALA A 146 85.04 10.85 -32.68
N GLU A 147 85.05 10.99 -31.34
CA GLU A 147 86.26 11.28 -30.55
C GLU A 147 87.30 10.15 -30.71
N LEU A 148 86.89 8.88 -30.62
CA LEU A 148 87.79 7.74 -30.87
C LEU A 148 88.37 7.73 -32.28
N ARG A 149 87.55 7.97 -33.32
CA ARG A 149 88.01 8.05 -34.71
C ARG A 149 89.01 9.18 -34.93
N ALA A 150 88.83 10.32 -34.26
CA ALA A 150 89.77 11.45 -34.33
C ALA A 150 91.12 11.09 -33.69
N LEU A 151 91.12 10.33 -32.59
CA LEU A 151 92.33 9.81 -31.96
C LEU A 151 93.05 8.79 -32.85
N ASP A 152 92.32 7.89 -33.50
CA ASP A 152 92.90 6.90 -34.43
C ASP A 152 93.45 7.57 -35.71
N GLY A 153 92.79 8.61 -36.22
CA GLY A 153 93.25 9.40 -37.36
C GLY A 153 94.50 10.26 -37.07
N GLY A 154 94.77 10.57 -35.81
CA GLY A 154 95.97 11.28 -35.36
C GLY A 154 97.25 10.43 -35.32
N GLY A 155 97.13 9.11 -35.48
CA GLY A 155 98.27 8.17 -35.46
C GLY A 155 98.99 7.98 -36.81
N GLY A 156 98.54 8.63 -37.90
CA GLY A 156 98.99 8.35 -39.26
C GLY A 156 99.91 9.39 -39.92
N GLY A 157 100.48 10.34 -39.16
CA GLY A 157 101.24 11.48 -39.70
C GLY A 157 102.69 11.56 -39.24
N GLY A 158 103.45 10.46 -39.30
CA GLY A 158 104.82 10.42 -38.81
C GLY A 158 105.74 9.47 -39.57
N SER A 159 105.91 9.66 -40.89
CA SER A 159 107.15 9.29 -41.61
C SER A 159 107.08 9.61 -43.11
N GLN A 160 107.78 10.66 -43.53
CA GLN A 160 108.63 10.73 -44.74
C GLN A 160 109.40 12.05 -44.66
N LYS A 161 110.66 12.04 -44.21
CA LYS A 161 111.93 11.70 -44.89
C LYS A 161 112.57 12.91 -45.58
N ALA A 162 113.80 13.17 -45.12
CA ALA A 162 114.98 13.74 -45.79
C ALA A 162 114.89 15.19 -46.27
#